data_AF-A0A6C9Q9P3-F1
#
_entry.id   AF-A0A6C9Q9P3-F1
#
_cell.length_a   1.000
_cell.length_b   1.000
_cell.length_c   1.000
_cell.angle_alpha   90.00
_cell.angle_beta   90.00
_cell.angle_gamma   90.00
#
_symmetry.space_group_name_H-M   'P 1'
#
loop_
_entity.id
_entity.type
_entity.pdbx_description
1 polymer ?
#
loop_
_entity_poly.entity_id
_entity_poly.type
_entity_poly.pdbx_seq_one_letter_code
_entity_poly.pdbx_strand_id
1 'polypeptide(L)' 'INAAIDQAVAEAEEQGVIGKESTPFLLARVAELTGGDSLKSNIQLVFNNAILASEIAKEYQRLAG' A
#
# COMPACT_ATOMS: atom_id res chain seq x y z
N ILE A 1 8.86 -9.33 4.36
CA ILE A 1 8.43 -8.19 3.54
C ILE A 1 9.57 -7.19 3.31
N ASN A 2 10.33 -6.78 4.33
CA ASN A 2 11.44 -5.80 4.19
C ASN A 2 12.43 -6.13 3.07
N ALA A 3 12.94 -7.36 3.01
CA ALA A 3 13.86 -7.76 1.94
C ALA A 3 13.28 -7.56 0.52
N ALA A 4 11.98 -7.76 0.32
CA ALA A 4 11.33 -7.52 -0.97
C ALA A 4 11.18 -6.02 -1.26
N ILE A 5 11.00 -5.19 -0.23
CA ILE A 5 10.96 -3.73 -0.36
C ILE A 5 12.36 -3.22 -0.71
N ASP A 6 13.37 -3.62 0.04
CA ASP A 6 14.76 -3.20 -0.16
C ASP A 6 15.25 -3.56 -1.58
N GLN A 7 14.91 -4.78 -2.04
CA GLN A 7 15.20 -5.21 -3.40
C GLN A 7 14.44 -4.39 -4.45
N ALA A 8 13.14 -4.16 -4.27
CA ALA A 8 12.36 -3.36 -5.22
C ALA A 8 12.87 -1.90 -5.32
N VAL A 9 13.34 -1.33 -4.20
CA VAL A 9 13.95 0.01 -4.17
C VAL A 9 15.26 0.02 -4.96
N ALA A 10 16.16 -0.96 -4.72
CA ALA A 10 17.41 -1.06 -5.46
C ALA A 10 17.17 -1.23 -6.98
N GLU A 11 16.22 -2.06 -7.37
CA GLU A 11 15.86 -2.26 -8.78
C GLU A 11 15.24 -1.00 -9.42
N ALA A 12 14.43 -0.22 -8.67
CA ALA A 12 13.89 1.05 -9.14
C ALA A 12 15.00 2.08 -9.39
N GLU A 13 16.00 2.13 -8.51
CA GLU A 13 17.17 3.00 -8.65
C GLU A 13 18.03 2.60 -9.85
N GLU A 14 18.32 1.31 -10.02
CA GLU A 14 19.09 0.78 -11.15
C GLU A 14 18.41 1.08 -12.51
N GLN A 15 17.08 1.00 -12.54
CA GLN A 15 16.28 1.27 -13.74
C GLN A 15 15.96 2.76 -13.94
N GLY A 16 16.37 3.63 -13.00
CA GLY A 16 16.12 5.08 -13.08
C GLY A 16 14.64 5.47 -12.97
N VAL A 17 13.82 4.67 -12.26
CA VAL A 17 12.39 4.93 -12.10
C VAL A 17 12.18 6.08 -11.10
N ILE A 18 11.69 7.22 -11.59
CA ILE A 18 11.56 8.45 -10.81
C ILE A 18 10.16 9.06 -10.83
N GLY A 19 9.88 9.91 -9.84
CA GLY A 19 8.65 10.69 -9.77
C GLY A 19 7.40 9.82 -9.61
N LYS A 20 6.37 10.12 -10.41
CA LYS A 20 5.06 9.44 -10.31
C LYS A 20 5.10 7.95 -10.64
N GLU A 21 6.16 7.48 -11.28
CA GLU A 21 6.32 6.08 -11.70
C GLU A 21 6.89 5.19 -10.57
N SER A 22 7.56 5.80 -9.58
CA SER A 22 8.20 5.06 -8.49
C SER A 22 7.19 4.26 -7.67
N THR A 23 6.07 4.86 -7.23
CA THR A 23 5.10 4.13 -6.39
C THR A 23 4.41 2.96 -7.13
N PRO A 24 3.88 3.13 -8.37
CA PRO A 24 3.33 2.01 -9.12
C PRO A 24 4.35 0.88 -9.35
N PHE A 25 5.61 1.22 -9.69
CA PHE A 25 6.67 0.25 -9.87
C PHE A 25 6.96 -0.54 -8.58
N LEU A 26 7.21 0.17 -7.48
CA LEU A 26 7.57 -0.46 -6.20
C LEU A 26 6.45 -1.40 -5.71
N LEU A 27 5.19 -0.98 -5.80
CA LEU A 27 4.07 -1.81 -5.37
C LEU A 27 3.92 -3.07 -6.24
N ALA A 28 4.06 -2.94 -7.57
CA ALA A 28 4.01 -4.08 -8.47
C ALA A 28 5.16 -5.06 -8.20
N ARG A 29 6.38 -4.55 -8.01
CA ARG A 29 7.56 -5.37 -7.80
C ARG A 29 7.54 -6.07 -6.44
N VAL A 30 7.11 -5.39 -5.38
CA VAL A 30 6.92 -6.01 -4.06
C VAL A 30 5.80 -7.07 -4.10
N ALA A 31 4.76 -6.90 -4.92
CA ALA A 31 3.76 -7.96 -5.15
C ALA A 31 4.38 -9.19 -5.83
N GLU A 32 5.17 -8.99 -6.87
CA GLU A 32 5.85 -10.08 -7.57
C GLU A 32 6.83 -10.85 -6.65
N LEU A 33 7.72 -10.13 -5.96
CA LEU A 33 8.73 -10.70 -5.05
C LEU A 33 8.14 -11.46 -3.85
N THR A 34 6.87 -11.20 -3.52
CA THR A 34 6.16 -11.89 -2.42
C THR A 34 5.15 -12.92 -2.93
N GLY A 35 5.14 -13.24 -4.23
CA GLY A 35 4.15 -14.17 -4.80
C GLY A 35 2.70 -13.70 -4.64
N GLY A 36 2.49 -12.37 -4.54
CA GLY A 36 1.19 -11.73 -4.38
C GLY A 36 0.72 -11.57 -2.93
N ASP A 37 1.47 -12.01 -1.92
CA ASP A 37 1.04 -11.91 -0.53
C ASP A 37 1.01 -10.47 0.01
N SER A 38 1.90 -9.59 -0.49
CA SER A 38 1.84 -8.16 -0.15
C SER A 38 0.56 -7.50 -0.69
N LEU A 39 0.12 -7.88 -1.90
CA LEU A 39 -1.12 -7.39 -2.48
C LEU A 39 -2.34 -7.87 -1.69
N LYS A 40 -2.39 -9.16 -1.32
CA LYS A 40 -3.47 -9.70 -0.46
C LYS A 40 -3.54 -8.95 0.87
N SER A 41 -2.39 -8.71 1.50
CA SER A 41 -2.30 -7.97 2.76
C SER A 41 -2.78 -6.52 2.62
N ASN A 42 -2.43 -5.85 1.52
CA ASN A 42 -2.87 -4.49 1.23
C ASN A 42 -4.40 -4.42 1.02
N ILE A 43 -4.99 -5.41 0.35
CA ILE A 43 -6.46 -5.50 0.20
C ILE A 43 -7.15 -5.60 1.57
N GLN A 44 -6.66 -6.46 2.46
CA GLN A 44 -7.21 -6.56 3.82
C GLN A 44 -7.05 -5.27 4.63
N LEU A 45 -5.91 -4.58 4.48
CA LEU A 45 -5.68 -3.29 5.08
C LEU A 45 -6.69 -2.24 4.59
N VAL A 46 -6.98 -2.18 3.29
CA VAL A 46 -7.97 -1.26 2.72
C VAL A 46 -9.37 -1.51 3.30
N PHE A 47 -9.78 -2.77 3.44
CA PHE A 47 -11.06 -3.09 4.08
C PHE A 47 -11.10 -2.65 5.55
N ASN A 48 -10.04 -2.92 6.31
CA ASN A 48 -9.95 -2.49 7.70
C ASN A 48 -9.98 -0.96 7.84
N ASN A 49 -9.27 -0.25 6.96
CA ASN A 49 -9.30 1.22 6.91
C ASN A 49 -10.71 1.74 6.60
N ALA A 50 -11.44 1.09 5.69
CA ALA A 50 -12.80 1.49 5.35
C ALA A 50 -13.79 1.28 6.50
N ILE A 51 -13.66 0.19 7.27
CA ILE A 51 -14.46 -0.06 8.48
C ILE A 51 -14.22 1.05 9.50
N LEU A 52 -12.96 1.29 9.86
CA LEU A 52 -12.59 2.30 10.85
C LEU A 52 -13.01 3.71 10.39
N ALA A 53 -12.78 4.06 9.13
CA ALA A 53 -13.19 5.34 8.57
C ALA A 53 -14.71 5.54 8.66
N SER A 54 -15.50 4.48 8.46
CA SER A 54 -16.95 4.51 8.58
C SER A 54 -17.40 4.74 10.02
N GLU A 55 -16.73 4.13 11.00
CA GLU A 55 -17.00 4.36 12.43
C GLU A 55 -16.67 5.80 12.84
N ILE A 56 -15.52 6.31 12.42
CA ILE A 56 -15.13 7.71 12.63
C ILE A 56 -16.15 8.66 12.02
N ALA A 57 -16.58 8.40 10.78
CA ALA A 57 -17.56 9.24 10.10
C ALA A 57 -18.92 9.27 10.84
N LYS A 58 -19.39 8.11 11.34
CA LYS A 58 -20.61 8.04 12.16
C LYS A 58 -20.48 8.86 13.44
N GLU A 59 -19.37 8.73 14.14
CA GLU A 59 -19.14 9.44 15.39
C GLU A 59 -18.98 10.95 15.16
N TYR A 60 -18.31 11.34 14.08
CA TYR A 60 -18.21 12.74 13.66
C TYR A 60 -19.60 13.35 13.41
N GLN A 61 -20.47 12.65 12.67
CA GLN A 61 -21.84 13.10 12.44
C GLN A 61 -22.66 13.21 13.74
N ARG A 62 -22.44 12.30 14.70
CA ARG A 62 -23.10 12.33 16.01
C ARG A 62 -22.70 13.55 16.85
N LEU A 63 -21.47 14.02 16.71
CA LEU A 63 -20.96 15.19 17.44
C LEU A 63 -21.30 16.52 16.74
N ALA A 64 -21.46 16.50 15.42
CA ALA A 64 -21.73 17.69 14.62
C ALA A 64 -23.23 18.05 14.51
N GLY A 65 -24.12 17.10 14.79
CA GLY A 65 -25.58 17.30 14.86
C GLY A 65 -26.04 17.63 16.27
#